data_AF-A0A3M6V9A0-F1
#
_entry.id   AF-A0A3M6V9A0-F1
#
_cell.length_a   1.000
_cell.length_b   1.000
_cell.length_c   1.000
_cell.angle_alpha   90.00
_cell.angle_beta   90.00
_cell.angle_gamma   90.00
#
_symmetry.space_group_name_H-M   'P 1'
#
loop_
_entity.id
_entity.type
_entity.pdbx_description
1 polymer ?
#
loop_
_entity_poly.entity_id
_entity_poly.type
_entity_poly.pdbx_seq_one_letter_code
_entity_poly.pdbx_strand_id
1 'polypeptide(L)'
;METRSCPSMWELRAIARERGLKYYMHLSKPQLFSLLQRKEGGGSFKPAEDAQEDAVRLIESAQVTTTRSSERLSCLKKRKTRENDKAEALRNKKKAKMVINTIDPIMLAELGPHTFEFTRTNGSVVVYNVESLVQYILATGDFSEPETRIPFSDEDLRRIDIEASKAKLNEKSVVDAMKNKHKFEEQKVKRDGVLGLERCASEYVNKMLEIVESDDPEEGAMLLIMSVFPSFSDSFEQIRRNDSEYASHSMCHYIQYMKGPKNRPTVDHSGLLPIILGFLEDVAKGKQGASTFGF
;
A
#
# COMPACT_ATOMS: atom_id res chain seq x y z
N MET A 1 -10.78 -2.16 -45.78
CA MET A 1 -10.15 -0.86 -45.44
C MET A 1 -9.16 -1.12 -44.33
N GLU A 2 -7.87 -1.18 -44.63
CA GLU A 2 -6.84 -1.32 -43.60
C GLU A 2 -6.74 0.00 -42.84
N THR A 3 -7.12 0.00 -41.56
CA THR A 3 -6.83 1.09 -40.63
C THR A 3 -5.32 1.13 -40.46
N ARG A 4 -4.65 2.07 -41.12
CA ARG A 4 -3.23 2.32 -40.91
C ARG A 4 -3.05 2.81 -39.48
N SER A 5 -2.56 1.94 -38.61
CA SER A 5 -2.19 2.28 -37.24
C SER A 5 -1.19 3.44 -37.29
N CYS A 6 -1.54 4.58 -36.72
CA CYS A 6 -0.61 5.69 -36.57
C CYS A 6 0.51 5.25 -35.60
N PRO A 7 1.79 5.26 -36.00
CA PRO A 7 2.87 4.84 -35.13
C PRO A 7 2.99 5.74 -33.89
N SER A 8 3.36 5.13 -32.76
CA SER A 8 3.51 5.83 -31.48
C SER A 8 4.75 6.75 -31.48
N MET A 9 4.81 7.73 -30.58
CA MET A 9 5.99 8.60 -30.45
C MET A 9 7.27 7.83 -30.14
N TRP A 10 7.15 6.74 -29.37
CA TRP A 10 8.27 5.86 -29.08
C TRP A 10 8.77 5.13 -30.34
N GLU A 11 7.87 4.59 -31.15
CA GLU A 11 8.22 3.95 -32.43
C GLU A 11 8.91 4.94 -33.38
N LEU A 12 8.41 6.18 -33.47
CA LEU A 12 9.04 7.22 -34.29
C LEU A 12 10.43 7.61 -33.79
N ARG A 13 10.62 7.73 -32.47
CA ARG A 13 11.94 7.99 -31.87
C ARG A 13 12.90 6.80 -32.06
N ALA A 14 12.40 5.56 -32.03
CA ALA A 14 13.19 4.36 -32.31
C ALA A 14 13.66 4.33 -33.77
N ILE A 15 12.76 4.59 -34.72
CA ILE A 15 13.08 4.68 -36.16
C ILE A 15 14.06 5.84 -36.42
N ALA A 16 13.89 6.98 -35.75
CA ALA A 16 14.79 8.12 -35.89
C ALA A 16 16.22 7.81 -35.39
N ARG A 17 16.32 7.07 -34.29
CA ARG A 17 17.60 6.56 -33.76
C ARG A 17 18.26 5.60 -34.74
N GLU A 18 17.49 4.67 -35.30
CA GLU A 18 17.97 3.69 -36.28
C GLU A 18 18.47 4.37 -37.57
N ARG A 19 17.82 5.47 -37.99
CA ARG A 19 18.25 6.28 -39.13
C ARG A 19 19.39 7.26 -38.83
N GLY A 20 19.91 7.29 -37.60
CA GLY A 20 21.03 8.15 -37.23
C GLY A 20 20.70 9.64 -37.23
N LEU A 21 19.42 10.01 -37.10
CA LEU A 21 19.02 11.41 -37.03
C LEU A 21 19.59 12.04 -35.76
N LYS A 22 20.21 13.20 -35.91
CA LYS A 22 20.66 14.02 -34.78
C LYS A 22 19.57 15.04 -34.47
N TYR A 23 19.33 15.30 -33.18
CA TYR A 23 18.37 16.31 -32.71
C TYR A 23 16.89 16.04 -33.05
N TYR A 24 16.39 14.81 -32.85
CA TYR A 24 14.96 14.50 -33.05
C TYR A 24 14.10 14.53 -31.77
N MET A 25 14.73 14.61 -30.59
CA MET A 25 14.01 14.48 -29.30
C MET A 25 13.03 15.63 -29.00
N HIS A 26 13.28 16.80 -29.57
CA HIS A 26 12.47 18.02 -29.35
C HIS A 26 11.40 18.23 -30.43
N LEU A 27 11.29 17.34 -31.41
CA LEU A 27 10.31 17.45 -32.49
C LEU A 27 8.95 16.90 -32.04
N SER A 28 7.87 17.59 -32.41
CA SER A 28 6.51 17.10 -32.18
C SER A 28 6.19 15.90 -33.08
N LYS A 29 5.23 15.06 -32.69
CA LYS A 29 4.81 13.85 -33.44
C LYS A 29 4.58 14.11 -34.94
N PRO A 30 3.84 15.14 -35.37
CA PRO A 30 3.65 15.42 -36.79
C PRO A 30 4.94 15.83 -37.51
N GLN A 31 5.83 16.57 -36.84
CA GLN A 31 7.11 17.01 -37.38
C GLN A 31 8.07 15.83 -37.55
N LEU A 32 8.18 14.98 -36.54
CA LEU A 32 9.03 13.79 -36.57
C LEU A 32 8.51 12.78 -37.59
N PHE A 33 7.20 12.54 -37.64
CA PHE A 33 6.57 11.68 -38.64
C PHE A 33 6.80 12.20 -40.06
N SER A 34 6.61 13.50 -40.31
CA SER A 34 6.88 14.12 -41.61
C SER A 34 8.36 14.03 -42.01
N LEU A 35 9.26 14.22 -41.04
CA LEU A 35 10.70 14.14 -41.26
C LEU A 35 11.14 12.70 -41.58
N LEU A 36 10.54 11.70 -40.93
CA LEU A 36 10.78 10.28 -41.22
C LEU A 36 10.14 9.81 -42.52
N GLN A 37 9.08 10.46 -43.01
CA GLN A 37 8.53 10.18 -44.33
C GLN A 37 9.36 10.78 -45.48
N ARG A 38 10.10 11.87 -45.23
CA ARG A 38 11.02 12.43 -46.22
C ARG A 38 12.22 11.51 -46.37
N LYS A 39 12.39 10.96 -47.58
CA LYS A 39 13.39 9.96 -47.96
C LYS A 39 14.87 10.38 -47.84
N GLU A 40 15.18 11.55 -47.29
CA GLU A 40 16.50 12.21 -47.34
C GLU A 40 17.00 12.72 -45.99
N GLY A 41 16.77 11.96 -44.93
CA GLY A 41 17.30 12.24 -43.59
C GLY A 41 18.45 11.32 -43.17
N GLY A 42 19.37 10.98 -44.08
CA GLY A 42 20.50 10.10 -43.80
C GLY A 42 21.76 10.60 -44.51
N GLY A 43 22.70 11.12 -43.73
CA GLY A 43 24.02 11.53 -44.22
C GLY A 43 24.73 10.37 -44.92
N SER A 44 25.24 10.68 -46.11
CA SER A 44 26.13 9.83 -46.90
C SER A 44 27.31 9.32 -46.07
N PHE A 45 27.48 8.00 -45.98
CA PHE A 45 28.77 7.30 -45.97
C PHE A 45 28.58 5.84 -46.43
N LYS A 46 29.08 5.52 -47.64
CA LYS A 46 29.61 4.20 -48.03
C LYS A 46 31.14 4.26 -47.87
N PRO A 47 31.88 3.19 -47.51
CA PRO A 47 32.00 1.89 -48.22
C PRO A 47 31.78 0.66 -47.29
N ALA A 48 31.26 -0.50 -47.72
CA ALA A 48 31.78 -1.62 -48.55
C ALA A 48 32.58 -2.71 -47.77
N GLU A 49 32.21 -3.98 -48.05
CA GLU A 49 32.88 -5.30 -47.81
C GLU A 49 32.82 -5.93 -46.40
N ASP A 50 32.80 -7.27 -46.20
CA ASP A 50 32.19 -8.46 -46.85
C ASP A 50 32.43 -9.67 -45.89
N ALA A 51 31.52 -10.66 -45.91
CA ALA A 51 31.63 -12.10 -45.58
C ALA A 51 32.28 -12.68 -44.27
N GLN A 52 31.50 -13.51 -43.53
CA GLN A 52 31.72 -14.96 -43.21
C GLN A 52 30.68 -15.41 -42.13
N GLU A 53 29.79 -16.40 -42.39
CA GLU A 53 29.95 -17.87 -42.11
C GLU A 53 30.25 -18.18 -40.63
N ASP A 54 29.63 -19.12 -39.90
CA ASP A 54 28.85 -20.32 -40.22
C ASP A 54 28.26 -20.97 -38.93
N ALA A 55 27.36 -21.96 -39.10
CA ALA A 55 27.20 -23.19 -38.28
C ALA A 55 26.79 -23.14 -36.76
N VAL A 56 26.05 -24.07 -36.11
CA VAL A 56 25.15 -25.21 -36.41
C VAL A 56 24.81 -25.89 -35.05
N ARG A 57 23.56 -26.41 -34.89
CA ARG A 57 23.11 -27.55 -34.02
C ARG A 57 23.19 -27.40 -32.48
N LEU A 58 22.45 -28.13 -31.61
CA LEU A 58 21.55 -29.29 -31.68
C LEU A 58 20.70 -29.35 -30.36
N ILE A 59 19.40 -29.62 -30.49
CA ILE A 59 18.57 -30.67 -29.85
C ILE A 59 18.56 -30.88 -28.31
N GLU A 60 17.33 -30.70 -27.79
CA GLU A 60 16.46 -31.63 -26.98
C GLU A 60 17.09 -32.49 -25.86
N SER A 61 16.43 -32.78 -24.74
CA SER A 61 15.06 -33.32 -24.63
C SER A 61 14.71 -33.58 -23.15
N ALA A 62 13.40 -33.56 -22.88
CA ALA A 62 12.64 -34.51 -22.05
C ALA A 62 12.96 -34.61 -20.54
N GLN A 63 12.03 -34.23 -19.63
CA GLN A 63 10.87 -35.05 -19.16
C GLN A 63 11.33 -36.23 -18.25
N VAL A 64 10.70 -36.65 -17.13
CA VAL A 64 9.29 -36.63 -16.70
C VAL A 64 9.17 -37.21 -15.26
N THR A 65 8.23 -36.65 -14.48
CA THR A 65 7.29 -37.24 -13.48
C THR A 65 7.70 -37.95 -12.15
N THR A 66 6.99 -37.50 -11.08
CA THR A 66 6.20 -38.22 -10.03
C THR A 66 6.78 -39.47 -9.33
N THR A 67 6.68 -39.72 -8.01
CA THR A 67 5.50 -39.92 -7.12
C THR A 67 6.06 -40.21 -5.70
N ARG A 68 5.57 -39.63 -4.59
CA ARG A 68 4.57 -40.14 -3.59
C ARG A 68 5.01 -41.30 -2.66
N SER A 69 4.75 -41.12 -1.35
CA SER A 69 4.61 -42.07 -0.18
C SER A 69 5.59 -41.74 0.98
N SER A 70 5.17 -41.41 2.22
CA SER A 70 4.40 -42.09 3.29
C SER A 70 5.18 -43.14 4.09
N GLU A 71 5.43 -42.89 5.39
CA GLU A 71 5.38 -43.82 6.55
C GLU A 71 5.89 -43.12 7.84
N ARG A 72 5.08 -42.91 8.89
CA ARG A 72 4.72 -43.77 10.05
C ARG A 72 5.70 -43.75 11.25
N LEU A 73 5.19 -43.19 12.36
CA LEU A 73 5.17 -43.66 13.77
C LEU A 73 6.45 -44.14 14.48
N SER A 74 6.72 -43.60 15.69
CA SER A 74 6.92 -44.42 16.90
C SER A 74 6.92 -43.60 18.21
N CYS A 75 6.64 -44.30 19.31
CA CYS A 75 6.16 -43.80 20.60
C CYS A 75 7.22 -43.80 21.72
N LEU A 76 6.88 -43.09 22.81
CA LEU A 76 7.08 -43.43 24.24
C LEU A 76 8.51 -43.60 24.80
N LYS A 77 8.84 -42.79 25.81
CA LYS A 77 9.17 -43.28 27.18
C LYS A 77 9.22 -42.16 28.24
N LYS A 78 8.51 -42.42 29.35
CA LYS A 78 8.50 -41.70 30.64
C LYS A 78 9.59 -42.23 31.58
N ARG A 79 10.15 -41.37 32.43
CA ARG A 79 10.63 -41.61 33.83
C ARG A 79 11.02 -40.23 34.40
N LYS A 80 10.27 -39.60 35.32
CA LYS A 80 10.03 -39.86 36.76
C LYS A 80 11.29 -39.74 37.63
N THR A 81 11.54 -38.53 38.15
CA THR A 81 12.20 -38.30 39.44
C THR A 81 11.54 -37.08 40.10
N ARG A 82 10.94 -37.31 41.27
CA ARG A 82 10.37 -36.33 42.20
C ARG A 82 11.44 -36.02 43.25
N GLU A 83 11.27 -34.89 43.93
CA GLU A 83 12.00 -34.39 45.11
C GLU A 83 13.15 -33.41 44.83
N ASN A 84 12.78 -32.18 44.41
CA ASN A 84 13.45 -30.97 44.91
C ASN A 84 12.62 -29.67 44.82
N ASP A 85 11.32 -29.74 44.50
CA ASP A 85 10.49 -28.59 44.10
C ASP A 85 9.99 -27.67 45.24
N LYS A 86 10.58 -27.72 46.44
CA LYS A 86 10.15 -26.85 47.56
C LYS A 86 11.16 -25.79 47.98
N ALA A 87 12.37 -25.78 47.42
CA ALA A 87 13.38 -24.76 47.73
C ALA A 87 13.51 -23.65 46.67
N GLU A 88 12.99 -23.83 45.45
CA GLU A 88 13.08 -22.81 44.38
C GLU A 88 11.91 -21.81 44.35
N ALA A 89 10.79 -22.10 45.03
CA ALA A 89 9.59 -21.25 45.02
C ALA A 89 9.75 -19.91 45.79
N LEU A 90 10.85 -19.70 46.52
CA LEU A 90 11.08 -18.52 47.36
C LEU A 90 12.19 -17.58 46.86
N ARG A 91 12.90 -17.91 45.77
CA ARG A 91 14.03 -17.08 45.26
C ARG A 91 13.71 -16.18 44.05
N ASN A 92 12.48 -16.21 43.52
CA ASN A 92 12.09 -15.36 42.37
C ASN A 92 11.52 -13.97 42.74
N LYS A 93 11.53 -13.59 44.01
CA LYS A 93 11.09 -12.26 44.45
C LYS A 93 12.27 -11.29 44.47
N LYS A 94 12.25 -10.31 43.55
CA LYS A 94 13.20 -9.19 43.34
C LYS A 94 14.18 -9.35 42.17
N LYS A 95 13.73 -9.80 41.00
CA LYS A 95 14.26 -9.16 39.78
C LYS A 95 13.71 -7.73 39.78
N ALA A 96 14.59 -6.73 39.80
CA ALA A 96 14.19 -5.33 39.73
C ALA A 96 13.35 -5.16 38.45
N LYS A 97 12.10 -4.69 38.60
CA LYS A 97 11.24 -4.35 37.46
C LYS A 97 11.96 -3.27 36.66
N MET A 98 12.44 -3.61 35.47
CA MET A 98 13.08 -2.65 34.59
C MET A 98 11.98 -2.01 33.72
N VAL A 99 11.56 -0.81 34.10
CA VAL A 99 10.66 0.01 33.28
C VAL A 99 11.47 0.54 32.10
N ILE A 100 10.99 0.29 30.88
CA ILE A 100 11.75 0.59 29.65
C ILE A 100 11.48 2.01 29.15
N ASN A 101 10.27 2.52 29.35
CA ASN A 101 9.80 3.73 28.68
C ASN A 101 9.44 4.85 29.68
N THR A 102 9.67 6.09 29.24
CA THR A 102 9.31 7.33 29.96
C THR A 102 8.17 8.10 29.27
N ILE A 103 7.76 7.63 28.09
CA ILE A 103 6.77 8.24 27.20
C ILE A 103 5.77 7.14 26.84
N ASP A 104 4.50 7.50 26.69
CA ASP A 104 3.47 6.57 26.20
C ASP A 104 3.80 6.08 24.79
N PRO A 105 3.95 4.76 24.56
CA PRO A 105 4.25 4.21 23.25
C PRO A 105 3.15 4.44 22.19
N ILE A 106 1.90 4.68 22.59
CA ILE A 106 0.77 4.83 21.66
C ILE A 106 0.72 6.24 21.10
N MET A 107 0.66 7.25 21.97
CA MET A 107 0.49 8.66 21.59
C MET A 107 1.80 9.43 21.53
N LEU A 108 2.92 8.82 21.93
CA LEU A 108 4.23 9.46 22.05
C LEU A 108 4.20 10.72 22.94
N ALA A 109 3.32 10.70 23.95
CA ALA A 109 3.10 11.78 24.91
C ALA A 109 3.63 11.40 26.31
N GLU A 110 3.88 12.40 27.16
CA GLU A 110 4.32 12.16 28.53
C GLU A 110 3.35 11.27 29.31
N LEU A 111 3.88 10.47 30.23
CA LEU A 111 3.06 9.63 31.10
C LEU A 111 2.29 10.50 32.10
N GLY A 112 0.98 10.36 32.09
CA GLY A 112 0.04 11.10 32.93
C GLY A 112 -0.15 10.46 34.32
N PRO A 113 -1.15 10.94 35.08
CA PRO A 113 -1.41 10.48 36.44
C PRO A 113 -2.03 9.06 36.51
N HIS A 114 -2.60 8.58 35.41
CA HIS A 114 -3.27 7.29 35.32
C HIS A 114 -2.58 6.40 34.31
N THR A 115 -1.80 5.44 34.81
CA THR A 115 -0.96 4.57 33.98
C THR A 115 -1.23 3.10 34.22
N PHE A 116 -1.03 2.29 33.18
CA PHE A 116 -1.10 0.83 33.26
C PHE A 116 0.27 0.21 33.00
N GLU A 117 0.71 -0.67 33.90
CA GLU A 117 1.96 -1.44 33.76
C GLU A 117 1.69 -2.83 33.15
N PHE A 118 2.28 -3.10 32.00
CA PHE A 118 2.32 -4.43 31.39
C PHE A 118 3.70 -5.07 31.55
N THR A 119 3.74 -6.30 32.05
CA THR A 119 5.00 -7.05 32.22
C THR A 119 5.17 -8.07 31.09
N ARG A 120 6.23 -7.93 30.31
CA ARG A 120 6.57 -8.82 29.20
C ARG A 120 7.21 -10.12 29.70
N THR A 121 7.25 -11.13 28.82
CA THR A 121 7.86 -12.45 29.09
C THR A 121 9.35 -12.38 29.43
N ASN A 122 10.07 -11.37 28.93
CA ASN A 122 11.47 -11.10 29.26
C ASN A 122 11.66 -10.40 30.62
N GLY A 123 10.58 -10.12 31.36
CA GLY A 123 10.59 -9.44 32.65
C GLY A 123 10.67 -7.91 32.59
N SER A 124 10.66 -7.34 31.39
CA SER A 124 10.61 -5.88 31.21
C SER A 124 9.19 -5.35 31.38
N VAL A 125 9.07 -4.12 31.89
CA VAL A 125 7.77 -3.48 32.15
C VAL A 125 7.61 -2.28 31.23
N VAL A 126 6.46 -2.21 30.57
CA VAL A 126 6.06 -1.06 29.76
C VAL A 126 4.85 -0.39 30.38
N VAL A 127 4.85 0.93 30.36
CA VAL A 127 3.84 1.78 30.99
C VAL A 127 3.08 2.54 29.92
N TYR A 128 1.76 2.50 29.97
CA TYR A 128 0.88 3.23 29.04
C TYR A 128 0.02 4.23 29.81
N ASN A 129 -0.39 5.33 29.18
CA ASN A 129 -1.52 6.07 29.69
C ASN A 129 -2.78 5.22 29.50
N VAL A 130 -3.57 5.12 30.56
CA VAL A 130 -4.79 4.29 30.55
C VAL A 130 -5.76 4.80 29.49
N GLU A 131 -5.87 6.12 29.33
CA GLU A 131 -6.71 6.75 28.31
C GLU A 131 -6.35 6.29 26.90
N SER A 132 -5.08 6.44 26.51
CA SER A 132 -4.60 6.05 25.19
C SER A 132 -4.73 4.55 24.94
N LEU A 133 -4.46 3.73 25.96
CA LEU A 133 -4.58 2.27 25.85
C LEU A 133 -6.04 1.83 25.65
N VAL A 134 -6.98 2.38 26.42
CA VAL A 134 -8.41 2.07 26.29
C VAL A 134 -8.94 2.53 24.93
N GLN A 135 -8.64 3.76 24.52
CA GLN A 135 -9.05 4.27 23.21
C GLN A 135 -8.49 3.41 22.08
N TYR A 136 -7.21 3.00 22.16
CA TYR A 136 -6.61 2.12 21.17
C TYR A 136 -7.35 0.76 21.08
N ILE A 137 -7.57 0.09 22.22
CA ILE A 137 -8.25 -1.22 22.25
C ILE A 137 -9.66 -1.10 21.67
N LEU A 138 -10.41 -0.06 22.06
CA LEU A 138 -11.79 0.14 21.59
C LEU A 138 -11.87 0.60 20.14
N ALA A 139 -10.91 1.37 19.64
CA ALA A 139 -10.89 1.83 18.25
C ALA A 139 -10.42 0.72 17.28
N THR A 140 -9.47 -0.11 17.71
CA THR A 140 -8.88 -1.15 16.86
C THR A 140 -9.53 -2.51 17.03
N GLY A 141 -10.12 -2.78 18.19
CA GLY A 141 -10.58 -4.11 18.58
C GLY A 141 -9.44 -5.11 18.80
N ASP A 142 -8.19 -4.66 18.92
CA ASP A 142 -7.04 -5.52 19.20
C ASP A 142 -6.80 -5.56 20.71
N PHE A 143 -7.08 -6.71 21.31
CA PHE A 143 -6.92 -6.97 22.75
C PHE A 143 -5.51 -7.50 23.09
N SER A 144 -4.52 -7.03 22.34
CA SER A 144 -3.12 -7.38 22.50
C SER A 144 -2.31 -6.13 22.80
N GLU A 145 -1.19 -6.31 23.48
CA GLU A 145 -0.25 -5.23 23.78
C GLU A 145 0.23 -4.57 22.47
N PRO A 146 0.09 -3.24 22.29
CA PRO A 146 0.33 -2.54 21.02
C PRO A 146 1.69 -2.80 20.33
N GLU A 147 2.78 -2.88 21.10
CA GLU A 147 4.14 -3.07 20.60
C GLU A 147 4.48 -4.55 20.36
N THR A 148 4.30 -5.41 21.37
CA THR A 148 4.70 -6.83 21.29
C THR A 148 3.63 -7.76 20.73
N ARG A 149 2.38 -7.28 20.59
CA ARG A 149 1.21 -8.07 20.18
C ARG A 149 0.95 -9.29 21.06
N ILE A 150 1.43 -9.26 22.31
CA ILE A 150 1.12 -10.29 23.29
C ILE A 150 -0.32 -10.08 23.76
N PRO A 151 -1.22 -11.08 23.69
CA PRO A 151 -2.60 -10.93 24.14
C PRO A 151 -2.68 -10.54 25.62
N PHE A 152 -3.53 -9.58 25.95
CA PHE A 152 -3.84 -9.28 27.34
C PHE A 152 -4.61 -10.45 27.96
N SER A 153 -4.29 -10.79 29.21
CA SER A 153 -5.11 -11.74 29.96
C SER A 153 -6.42 -11.09 30.40
N ASP A 154 -7.43 -11.90 30.72
CA ASP A 154 -8.71 -11.40 31.26
C ASP A 154 -8.52 -10.56 32.52
N GLU A 155 -7.50 -10.88 33.32
CA GLU A 155 -7.15 -10.10 34.52
C GLU A 155 -6.53 -8.75 34.14
N ASP A 156 -5.69 -8.70 33.10
CA ASP A 156 -5.13 -7.44 32.60
C ASP A 156 -6.23 -6.51 32.12
N LEU A 157 -7.18 -7.01 31.33
CA LEU A 157 -8.31 -6.23 30.83
C LEU A 157 -9.18 -5.68 31.97
N ARG A 158 -9.42 -6.47 33.03
CA ARG A 158 -10.13 -5.99 34.23
C ARG A 158 -9.36 -4.90 34.96
N ARG A 159 -8.04 -5.05 35.09
CA ARG A 159 -7.20 -4.03 35.70
C ARG A 159 -7.22 -2.73 34.89
N ILE A 160 -7.20 -2.81 33.56
CA ILE A 160 -7.36 -1.66 32.67
C ILE A 160 -8.70 -0.94 32.94
N ASP A 161 -9.82 -1.67 33.02
CA ASP A 161 -11.13 -1.07 33.31
C ASP A 161 -11.20 -0.42 34.71
N ILE A 162 -10.55 -1.02 35.71
CA ILE A 162 -10.46 -0.44 37.06
C ILE A 162 -9.69 0.87 37.04
N GLU A 163 -8.54 0.92 36.38
CA GLU A 163 -7.75 2.15 36.26
C GLU A 163 -8.48 3.20 35.40
N ALA A 164 -9.20 2.79 34.36
CA ALA A 164 -10.02 3.69 33.54
C ALA A 164 -11.16 4.32 34.35
N SER A 165 -11.79 3.54 35.24
CA SER A 165 -12.81 4.01 36.16
C SER A 165 -12.25 5.01 37.18
N LYS A 166 -11.04 4.78 37.69
CA LYS A 166 -10.34 5.73 38.58
C LYS A 166 -10.00 7.04 37.86
N ALA A 167 -9.61 6.94 36.60
CA ALA A 167 -9.36 8.08 35.71
C ALA A 167 -10.65 8.80 35.27
N LYS A 168 -11.84 8.27 35.62
CA LYS A 168 -13.15 8.80 35.23
C LYS A 168 -13.31 8.93 33.72
N LEU A 169 -12.75 7.99 32.96
CA LEU A 169 -12.94 7.93 31.52
C LEU A 169 -14.37 7.52 31.21
N ASN A 170 -15.03 8.25 30.31
CA ASN A 170 -16.39 7.96 29.83
C ASN A 170 -16.40 6.92 28.69
N GLU A 171 -15.40 6.02 28.68
CA GLU A 171 -15.23 5.01 27.65
C GLU A 171 -15.96 3.72 27.99
N LYS A 172 -16.20 2.88 26.97
CA LYS A 172 -16.80 1.56 27.16
C LYS A 172 -15.80 0.61 27.84
N SER A 173 -16.29 -0.38 28.58
CA SER A 173 -15.43 -1.40 29.19
C SER A 173 -14.68 -2.21 28.12
N VAL A 174 -13.37 -2.36 28.28
CA VAL A 174 -12.55 -3.21 27.40
C VAL A 174 -12.87 -4.69 27.59
N VAL A 175 -13.27 -5.10 28.80
CA VAL A 175 -13.72 -6.48 29.08
C VAL A 175 -15.01 -6.80 28.32
N ASP A 176 -15.97 -5.88 28.31
CA ASP A 176 -17.22 -6.08 27.57
C ASP A 176 -17.01 -6.01 26.05
N ALA A 177 -16.05 -5.20 25.59
CA ALA A 177 -15.61 -5.21 24.21
C ALA A 177 -15.00 -6.57 23.81
N MET A 178 -14.16 -7.18 24.66
CA MET A 178 -13.54 -8.49 24.42
C MET A 178 -14.58 -9.61 24.30
N LYS A 179 -15.66 -9.58 25.10
CA LYS A 179 -16.78 -10.53 24.94
C LYS A 179 -17.47 -10.42 23.58
N ASN A 180 -17.43 -9.24 22.97
CA ASN A 180 -18.03 -8.94 21.67
C ASN A 180 -16.99 -8.88 20.54
N LYS A 181 -15.86 -9.59 20.68
CA LYS A 181 -14.73 -9.56 19.72
C LYS A 181 -15.14 -9.72 18.26
N HIS A 182 -16.12 -10.58 17.96
CA HIS A 182 -16.63 -10.79 16.60
C HIS A 182 -17.06 -9.48 15.92
N LYS A 183 -17.71 -8.56 16.64
CA LYS A 183 -18.15 -7.28 16.06
C LYS A 183 -16.97 -6.41 15.63
N PHE A 184 -15.88 -6.45 16.40
CA PHE A 184 -14.66 -5.74 16.06
C PHE A 184 -13.92 -6.39 14.90
N GLU A 185 -13.91 -7.72 14.83
CA GLU A 185 -13.35 -8.44 13.68
C GLU A 185 -14.10 -8.11 12.39
N GLU A 186 -15.43 -8.07 12.42
CA GLU A 186 -16.27 -7.66 11.28
C GLU A 186 -16.00 -6.20 10.86
N GLN A 187 -15.94 -5.28 11.83
CA GLN A 187 -15.59 -3.88 11.57
C GLN A 187 -14.18 -3.74 10.99
N LYS A 188 -13.21 -4.53 11.48
CA LYS A 188 -11.85 -4.55 10.96
C LYS A 188 -11.83 -5.03 9.52
N VAL A 189 -12.56 -6.10 9.18
CA VAL A 189 -12.67 -6.57 7.79
C VAL A 189 -13.24 -5.46 6.89
N LYS A 190 -14.27 -4.75 7.35
CA LYS A 190 -14.83 -3.62 6.60
C LYS A 190 -13.79 -2.51 6.39
N ARG A 191 -13.08 -2.10 7.43
CA ARG A 191 -12.03 -1.07 7.37
C ARG A 191 -10.89 -1.48 6.44
N ASP A 192 -10.41 -2.72 6.56
CA ASP A 192 -9.34 -3.25 5.73
C ASP A 192 -9.78 -3.35 4.26
N GLY A 193 -11.06 -3.64 4.00
CA GLY A 193 -11.66 -3.56 2.66
C GLY A 193 -11.66 -2.14 2.08
N VAL A 194 -12.05 -1.14 2.87
CA VAL A 194 -12.00 0.28 2.46
C VAL A 194 -10.56 0.73 2.18
N LEU A 195 -9.61 0.32 3.02
CA LEU A 195 -8.19 0.57 2.81
C LEU A 195 -7.65 -0.11 1.53
N GLY A 196 -8.14 -1.31 1.22
CA GLY A 196 -7.83 -1.99 -0.03
C GLY A 196 -8.32 -1.20 -1.26
N LEU A 197 -9.56 -0.69 -1.21
CA LEU A 197 -10.11 0.15 -2.28
C LEU A 197 -9.33 1.47 -2.44
N GLU A 198 -8.91 2.08 -1.34
CA GLU A 198 -8.07 3.28 -1.35
C GLU A 198 -6.75 3.02 -2.07
N ARG A 199 -6.08 1.89 -1.79
CA ARG A 199 -4.84 1.50 -2.50
C ARG A 199 -5.06 1.34 -4.00
N CYS A 200 -6.16 0.70 -4.40
CA CYS A 200 -6.52 0.57 -5.83
C CYS A 200 -6.76 1.95 -6.46
N ALA A 201 -7.50 2.85 -5.79
CA ALA A 201 -7.72 4.20 -6.27
C ALA A 201 -6.39 4.99 -6.40
N SER A 202 -5.50 4.85 -5.43
CA SER A 202 -4.15 5.44 -5.43
C SER A 202 -3.29 4.98 -6.62
N GLU A 203 -3.41 3.73 -7.08
CA GLU A 203 -2.73 3.27 -8.28
C GLU A 203 -3.18 4.02 -9.54
N TYR A 204 -4.47 4.33 -9.66
CA TYR A 204 -4.96 5.15 -10.77
C TYR A 204 -4.50 6.61 -10.67
N VAL A 205 -4.37 7.16 -9.46
CA VAL A 205 -3.79 8.50 -9.26
C VAL A 205 -2.31 8.51 -9.65
N ASN A 206 -1.55 7.44 -9.36
CA ASN A 206 -0.18 7.31 -9.84
C ASN A 206 -0.11 7.27 -11.38
N LYS A 207 -1.00 6.51 -12.03
CA LYS A 207 -1.10 6.51 -13.50
C LYS A 207 -1.47 7.87 -14.07
N MET A 208 -2.34 8.63 -13.40
CA MET A 208 -2.64 10.01 -13.77
C MET A 208 -1.37 10.88 -13.75
N LEU A 209 -0.53 10.72 -12.73
CA LEU A 209 0.75 11.44 -12.63
C LEU A 209 1.72 11.04 -13.75
N GLU A 210 1.86 9.74 -14.03
CA GLU A 210 2.69 9.24 -15.15
C GLU A 210 2.24 9.83 -16.50
N ILE A 211 0.93 9.98 -16.72
CA ILE A 211 0.37 10.60 -17.93
C ILE A 211 0.69 12.11 -17.98
N VAL A 212 0.62 12.81 -16.85
CA VAL A 212 0.97 14.24 -16.74
C VAL A 212 2.43 14.47 -17.10
N GLU A 213 3.32 13.58 -16.64
CA GLU A 213 4.76 13.67 -16.88
C GLU A 213 5.19 13.13 -18.25
N SER A 214 4.27 12.59 -19.06
CA SER A 214 4.56 12.05 -20.39
C SER A 214 4.60 13.12 -21.50
N ASP A 215 5.32 12.82 -22.58
CA ASP A 215 5.45 13.69 -23.77
C ASP A 215 4.34 13.47 -24.82
N ASP A 216 3.42 12.52 -24.64
CA ASP A 216 2.35 12.20 -25.61
C ASP A 216 0.95 12.54 -25.04
N PRO A 217 0.46 13.78 -25.25
CA PRO A 217 -0.82 14.20 -24.69
C PRO A 217 -2.02 13.52 -25.36
N GLU A 218 -1.89 13.04 -26.59
CA GLU A 218 -2.98 12.39 -27.32
C GLU A 218 -3.24 10.99 -26.77
N GLU A 219 -2.17 10.21 -26.60
CA GLU A 219 -2.23 8.90 -25.96
C GLU A 219 -2.65 9.02 -24.49
N GLY A 220 -2.09 10.01 -23.78
CA GLY A 220 -2.46 10.32 -22.40
C GLY A 220 -3.96 10.61 -22.24
N ALA A 221 -4.53 11.49 -23.06
CA ALA A 221 -5.95 11.82 -23.01
C ALA A 221 -6.84 10.59 -23.30
N MET A 222 -6.45 9.75 -24.25
CA MET A 222 -7.15 8.51 -24.56
C MET A 222 -7.16 7.54 -23.37
N LEU A 223 -6.01 7.33 -22.72
CA LEU A 223 -5.89 6.48 -21.54
C LEU A 223 -6.71 7.01 -20.37
N LEU A 224 -6.71 8.33 -20.14
CA LEU A 224 -7.50 8.95 -19.09
C LEU A 224 -9.00 8.65 -19.27
N ILE A 225 -9.53 8.91 -20.45
CA ILE A 225 -10.97 8.78 -20.73
C ILE A 225 -11.41 7.31 -20.77
N MET A 226 -10.63 6.45 -21.43
CA MET A 226 -11.05 5.07 -21.69
C MET A 226 -10.81 4.12 -20.51
N SER A 227 -9.84 4.41 -19.63
CA SER A 227 -9.44 3.48 -18.58
C SER A 227 -9.27 4.13 -17.22
N VAL A 228 -8.49 5.21 -17.09
CA VAL A 228 -8.08 5.68 -15.76
C VAL A 228 -9.22 6.37 -15.01
N PHE A 229 -9.95 7.29 -15.64
CA PHE A 229 -11.07 8.00 -15.01
C PHE A 229 -12.22 7.07 -14.62
N PRO A 230 -12.72 6.17 -15.50
CA PRO A 230 -13.79 5.25 -15.11
C PRO A 230 -13.39 4.34 -13.95
N SER A 231 -12.20 3.74 -13.99
CA SER A 231 -11.75 2.80 -12.95
C SER A 231 -11.48 3.49 -11.62
N PHE A 232 -10.91 4.70 -11.64
CA PHE A 232 -10.77 5.52 -10.44
C PHE A 232 -12.12 5.90 -9.86
N SER A 233 -13.06 6.38 -10.69
CA SER A 233 -14.38 6.82 -10.25
C SER A 233 -15.16 5.68 -9.59
N ASP A 234 -15.12 4.47 -10.17
CA ASP A 234 -15.75 3.30 -9.57
C ASP A 234 -15.13 2.95 -8.21
N SER A 235 -13.80 2.83 -8.14
CA SER A 235 -13.08 2.51 -6.90
C SER A 235 -13.37 3.54 -5.82
N PHE A 236 -13.33 4.83 -6.16
CA PHE A 236 -13.56 5.93 -5.23
C PHE A 236 -15.02 5.99 -4.75
N GLU A 237 -15.98 5.70 -5.63
CA GLU A 237 -17.39 5.62 -5.27
C GLU A 237 -17.65 4.48 -4.27
N GLN A 238 -16.98 3.34 -4.43
CA GLN A 238 -17.06 2.26 -3.44
C GLN A 238 -16.51 2.68 -2.07
N ILE A 239 -15.40 3.44 -2.02
CA ILE A 239 -14.89 4.03 -0.76
C ILE A 239 -15.95 4.95 -0.15
N ARG A 240 -16.45 5.91 -0.93
CA ARG A 240 -17.43 6.91 -0.48
C ARG A 240 -18.71 6.32 0.07
N ARG A 241 -19.21 5.23 -0.52
CA ARG A 241 -20.41 4.51 -0.04
C ARG A 241 -20.18 3.81 1.29
N ASN A 242 -18.96 3.38 1.58
CA ASN A 242 -18.63 2.65 2.79
C ASN A 242 -18.21 3.59 3.95
N ASP A 243 -17.49 4.66 3.63
CA ASP A 243 -16.99 5.68 4.54
C ASP A 243 -16.76 7.01 3.80
N SER A 244 -17.69 7.95 3.95
CA SER A 244 -17.66 9.23 3.26
C SER A 244 -16.62 10.20 3.81
N GLU A 245 -16.34 10.13 5.11
CA GLU A 245 -15.34 10.98 5.76
C GLU A 245 -13.94 10.56 5.32
N TYR A 246 -13.66 9.25 5.37
CA TYR A 246 -12.40 8.71 4.87
C TYR A 246 -12.20 9.01 3.39
N ALA A 247 -13.24 8.87 2.56
CA ALA A 247 -13.17 9.23 1.14
C ALA A 247 -12.82 10.71 0.92
N SER A 248 -13.36 11.62 1.72
CA SER A 248 -13.04 13.06 1.67
C SER A 248 -11.56 13.31 1.97
N HIS A 249 -11.02 12.68 3.02
CA HIS A 249 -9.61 12.77 3.36
C HIS A 249 -8.71 12.21 2.25
N SER A 250 -9.03 11.01 1.72
CA SER A 250 -8.29 10.42 0.61
C SER A 250 -8.29 11.31 -0.63
N MET A 251 -9.43 11.90 -1.01
CA MET A 251 -9.50 12.81 -2.14
C MET A 251 -8.64 14.06 -1.95
N CYS A 252 -8.62 14.62 -0.74
CA CYS A 252 -7.74 15.74 -0.42
C CYS A 252 -6.27 15.37 -0.65
N HIS A 253 -5.86 14.18 -0.19
CA HIS A 253 -4.51 13.66 -0.42
C HIS A 253 -4.20 13.43 -1.90
N TYR A 254 -5.13 12.86 -2.69
CA TYR A 254 -4.92 12.66 -4.12
C TYR A 254 -4.70 13.98 -4.87
N ILE A 255 -5.53 14.99 -4.58
CA ILE A 255 -5.39 16.32 -5.17
C ILE A 255 -4.06 16.97 -4.78
N GLN A 256 -3.67 16.86 -3.51
CA GLN A 256 -2.38 17.39 -3.04
C GLN A 256 -1.20 16.66 -3.70
N TYR A 257 -1.29 15.33 -3.82
CA TYR A 257 -0.28 14.51 -4.47
C TYR A 257 -0.09 14.91 -5.94
N MET A 258 -1.20 15.06 -6.68
CA MET A 258 -1.16 15.50 -8.08
C MET A 258 -0.56 16.91 -8.26
N LYS A 259 -0.75 17.81 -7.29
CA LYS A 259 -0.17 19.17 -7.34
C LYS A 259 1.34 19.17 -7.01
N GLY A 260 1.79 18.20 -6.23
CA GLY A 260 3.14 18.19 -5.67
C GLY A 260 3.33 19.26 -4.57
N PRO A 261 4.47 19.23 -3.86
CA PRO A 261 4.77 20.21 -2.82
C PRO A 261 5.04 21.60 -3.40
N LYS A 262 4.79 22.66 -2.63
CA LYS A 262 4.91 24.07 -3.08
C LYS A 262 6.29 24.44 -3.65
N ASN A 263 7.35 23.82 -3.14
CA ASN A 263 8.73 24.06 -3.58
C ASN A 263 9.13 23.22 -4.81
N ARG A 264 8.37 22.17 -5.12
CA ARG A 264 8.60 21.29 -6.28
C ARG A 264 7.25 20.81 -6.81
N PRO A 265 6.49 21.68 -7.51
CA PRO A 265 5.22 21.30 -8.09
C PRO A 265 5.42 20.22 -9.16
N THR A 266 4.36 19.49 -9.45
CA THR A 266 4.32 18.52 -10.55
C THR A 266 4.61 19.19 -11.89
N VAL A 267 5.46 18.55 -12.70
CA VAL A 267 5.80 19.05 -14.04
C VAL A 267 4.78 18.51 -15.03
N ASP A 268 4.02 19.41 -15.64
CA ASP A 268 2.97 19.07 -16.61
C ASP A 268 3.50 19.09 -18.04
N HIS A 269 4.08 17.98 -18.49
CA HIS A 269 4.63 17.84 -19.84
C HIS A 269 3.53 17.65 -20.89
N SER A 270 2.43 16.98 -20.54
CA SER A 270 1.32 16.72 -21.45
C SER A 270 0.27 17.84 -21.48
N GLY A 271 0.25 18.74 -20.50
CA GLY A 271 -0.79 19.78 -20.38
C GLY A 271 -2.12 19.24 -19.86
N LEU A 272 -2.15 18.01 -19.32
CA LEU A 272 -3.35 17.31 -18.89
C LEU A 272 -3.64 17.49 -17.38
N LEU A 273 -2.71 18.06 -16.61
CA LEU A 273 -2.87 18.23 -15.16
C LEU A 273 -4.14 19.01 -14.78
N PRO A 274 -4.51 20.14 -15.43
CA PRO A 274 -5.75 20.85 -15.09
C PRO A 274 -7.01 20.02 -15.33
N ILE A 275 -7.01 19.16 -16.36
CA ILE A 275 -8.13 18.28 -16.69
C ILE A 275 -8.31 17.23 -15.60
N ILE A 276 -7.22 16.62 -15.16
CA ILE A 276 -7.22 15.62 -14.08
C ILE A 276 -7.67 16.24 -12.76
N LEU A 277 -7.16 17.42 -12.40
CA LEU A 277 -7.58 18.11 -11.18
C LEU A 277 -9.07 18.48 -11.22
N GLY A 278 -9.58 18.95 -12.37
CA GLY A 278 -11.00 19.21 -12.56
C GLY A 278 -11.85 17.95 -12.41
N PHE A 279 -11.41 16.83 -13.00
CA PHE A 279 -12.03 15.52 -12.84
C PHE A 279 -12.11 15.09 -11.37
N LEU A 280 -10.99 15.15 -10.63
CA LEU A 280 -10.95 14.76 -9.22
C LEU A 280 -11.89 15.63 -8.36
N GLU A 281 -11.94 16.94 -8.62
CA GLU A 281 -12.88 17.84 -7.94
C GLU A 281 -14.34 17.53 -8.24
N ASP A 282 -14.65 17.15 -9.48
CA ASP A 282 -16.00 16.76 -9.87
C ASP A 282 -16.42 15.43 -9.25
N VAL A 283 -15.52 14.45 -9.19
CA VAL A 283 -15.74 13.18 -8.48
C VAL A 283 -15.95 13.45 -6.99
N ALA A 284 -15.15 14.33 -6.38
CA ALA A 284 -15.30 14.73 -4.97
C ALA A 284 -16.70 15.29 -4.68
N LYS A 285 -17.23 16.12 -5.60
CA LYS A 285 -18.57 16.71 -5.53
C LYS A 285 -19.70 15.74 -5.91
N GLY A 286 -19.37 14.50 -6.30
CA GLY A 286 -20.33 13.49 -6.74
C GLY A 286 -20.97 13.77 -8.10
N LYS A 287 -20.34 14.62 -8.91
CA LYS A 287 -20.83 14.99 -10.25
C LYS A 287 -20.44 14.00 -11.33
N GLN A 288 -19.38 13.22 -11.11
CA GLN A 288 -18.90 12.22 -12.04
C GLN A 288 -18.84 10.86 -11.35
N GLY A 289 -19.58 9.91 -11.90
CA GLY A 289 -19.58 8.50 -11.52
C GLY A 289 -19.17 7.62 -12.71
N ALA A 290 -18.94 6.33 -12.48
CA ALA A 290 -18.64 5.36 -13.55
C ALA A 290 -19.68 5.40 -14.70
N SER A 291 -20.96 5.63 -14.34
CA SER A 291 -22.07 5.77 -15.29
C SER A 291 -21.97 6.99 -16.21
N THR A 292 -21.24 8.04 -15.81
CA THR A 292 -20.96 9.21 -16.65
C THR A 292 -20.07 8.86 -17.84
N PHE A 293 -19.32 7.75 -17.75
CA PHE A 293 -18.43 7.26 -18.80
C PHE A 293 -19.05 6.10 -19.62
N GLY A 294 -20.33 5.80 -19.40
CA GLY A 294 -21.06 4.78 -20.18
C GLY A 294 -20.84 3.33 -19.73
N PHE A 295 -20.41 3.12 -18.48
CA PHE A 295 -20.27 1.80 -17.84
C PHE A 295 -21.38 1.54 -16.82
#